data_AF-A0A971LJK6-F1
#
_entry.id   AF-A0A971LJK6-F1
#
_cell.length_a   1.000
_cell.length_b   1.000
_cell.length_c   1.000
_cell.angle_alpha   90.00
_cell.angle_beta   90.00
_cell.angle_gamma   90.00
#
_symmetry.space_group_name_H-M   'P 1'
#
loop_
_entity.id
_entity.type
_entity.pdbx_description
1 polymer ?
#
loop_
_entity_poly.entity_id
_entity_poly.type
_entity_poly.pdbx_seq_one_letter_code
_entity_poly.pdbx_strand_id
1 'polypeptide(L)'
;MKIKRFVAASLQDAKEQIVRELGEDAIVLSSRQVKRPGLWGWLGFSQVEVTAAVDTPLSTPEAKEEPQPLAYPTASPPWESLQQDLLETKRMLKIMAKRLQSSQSQPAYPDALATFYERLRTTGLADDLLAGLCDDLLVHLTPEELRQEAIVEQWGSKLLASRLVPYAERTASKPHIVCLVGPTG
;
A
#
# COMPACT_ATOMS: atom_id res chain seq x y z
N MET A 1 31.95 42.60 5.44
CA MET A 1 31.62 41.26 4.90
C MET A 1 32.83 40.62 4.21
N LYS A 2 33.31 39.46 4.70
CA LYS A 2 34.29 38.59 4.02
C LYS A 2 33.65 37.25 3.72
N ILE A 3 33.64 36.79 2.47
CA ILE A 3 33.04 35.51 2.06
C ILE A 3 34.14 34.59 1.51
N LYS A 4 34.18 33.32 1.93
CA LYS A 4 35.15 32.33 1.46
C LYS A 4 34.55 30.94 1.33
N ARG A 5 35.04 30.17 0.38
CA ARG A 5 34.64 28.78 0.11
C ARG A 5 35.70 27.81 0.59
N PHE A 6 35.26 26.78 1.29
CA PHE A 6 36.06 25.74 1.93
C PHE A 6 35.66 24.38 1.34
N VAL A 7 36.63 23.48 1.18
CA VAL A 7 36.39 22.12 0.73
C VAL A 7 37.09 21.17 1.67
N ALA A 8 36.34 20.30 2.34
CA ALA A 8 36.88 19.39 3.35
C ALA A 8 36.31 17.96 3.21
N ALA A 9 36.94 17.00 3.88
CA ALA A 9 36.51 15.60 3.84
C ALA A 9 35.16 15.38 4.52
N SER A 10 34.88 16.14 5.59
CA SER A 10 33.62 16.12 6.31
C SER A 10 33.13 17.54 6.61
N LEU A 11 31.87 17.64 7.02
CA LEU A 11 31.30 18.92 7.47
C LEU A 11 31.97 19.42 8.77
N GLN A 12 32.47 18.51 9.60
CA GLN A 12 33.19 18.84 10.83
C GLN A 12 34.56 19.45 10.53
N ASP A 13 35.31 18.88 9.58
CA ASP A 13 36.58 19.44 9.11
C ASP A 13 36.36 20.82 8.45
N ALA A 14 35.27 20.98 7.69
CA ALA A 14 34.93 22.26 7.08
C ALA A 14 34.65 23.32 8.16
N LYS A 15 33.93 22.96 9.23
CA LYS A 15 33.68 23.86 10.37
C LYS A 15 34.98 24.30 11.03
N GLU A 16 35.92 23.39 11.27
CA GLU A 16 37.22 23.76 11.86
C GLU A 16 38.00 24.72 10.97
N GLN A 17 38.02 24.50 9.65
CA GLN A 17 38.67 25.40 8.70
C GLN A 17 38.01 26.78 8.67
N ILE A 18 36.67 26.83 8.71
CA ILE A 18 35.91 28.08 8.75
C ILE A 18 36.23 28.85 10.04
N VAL A 19 36.21 28.20 11.20
CA VAL A 19 36.52 28.85 12.49
C VAL A 19 37.96 29.36 12.53
N ARG A 20 38.92 28.55 12.05
CA ARG A 20 40.34 28.95 12.00
C ARG A 20 40.60 30.16 11.10
N GLU A 21 39.86 30.30 10.00
CA GLU A 21 40.13 31.35 9.00
C GLU A 21 39.21 32.57 9.08
N LEU A 22 37.94 32.39 9.43
CA LEU A 22 36.92 33.45 9.47
C LEU A 22 36.48 33.80 10.89
N GLY A 23 36.86 33.01 11.90
CA GLY A 23 36.46 33.18 13.30
C GLY A 23 35.20 32.41 13.66
N GLU A 24 34.87 32.37 14.96
CA GLU A 24 33.68 31.67 15.47
C GLU A 24 32.37 32.32 15.00
N ASP A 25 32.40 33.60 14.67
CA ASP A 25 31.23 34.38 14.22
C ASP A 25 30.92 34.18 12.72
N ALA A 26 31.55 33.21 12.05
CA ALA A 26 31.35 32.94 10.64
C ALA A 26 30.00 32.23 10.39
N ILE A 27 29.20 32.76 9.48
CA ILE A 27 27.90 32.21 9.07
C ILE A 27 28.08 31.40 7.79
N VAL A 28 27.61 30.15 7.79
CA VAL A 28 27.58 29.30 6.59
C VAL A 28 26.44 29.76 5.67
N LEU A 29 26.77 30.14 4.44
CA LEU A 29 25.82 30.56 3.42
C LEU A 29 25.26 29.37 2.62
N SER A 30 26.11 28.38 2.30
CA SER A 30 25.71 27.21 1.51
C SER A 30 26.64 26.02 1.76
N SER A 31 26.10 24.81 1.81
CA SER A 31 26.89 23.58 1.81
C SER A 31 26.40 22.60 0.73
N ARG A 32 27.32 21.91 0.06
CA ARG A 32 26.98 20.85 -0.89
C ARG A 32 28.02 19.74 -0.86
N GLN A 33 27.59 18.51 -1.14
CA GLN A 33 28.50 17.39 -1.35
C GLN A 33 29.04 17.41 -2.78
N VAL A 34 30.36 17.26 -2.92
CA VAL A 34 31.06 17.21 -4.21
C VAL A 34 31.87 15.91 -4.28
N LYS A 35 31.73 15.16 -5.37
CA LYS A 35 32.55 13.97 -5.63
C LYS A 35 33.80 14.42 -6.37
N ARG A 36 34.98 14.22 -5.78
CA ARG A 36 36.24 14.43 -6.51
C ARG A 36 36.54 13.19 -7.37
N PRO A 37 36.80 13.34 -8.67
CA PRO A 37 37.30 12.25 -9.49
C PRO A 37 38.71 11.87 -9.01
N GLY A 38 38.90 10.62 -8.59
CA GLY A 38 40.22 10.09 -8.23
C GLY A 38 41.13 9.95 -9.46
N LEU A 39 42.45 9.88 -9.24
CA LEU A 39 43.51 9.84 -10.27
C LEU A 39 43.43 8.67 -11.27
N TRP A 40 42.45 7.78 -11.15
CA TRP A 40 42.24 6.71 -12.13
C TRP A 40 40.76 6.42 -12.45
N GLY A 41 39.79 7.11 -11.83
CA GLY A 41 38.36 6.95 -12.16
C GLY A 41 37.58 5.85 -11.39
N TRP A 42 38.19 5.15 -10.42
CA TRP A 42 37.55 4.01 -9.74
C TRP A 42 37.33 4.21 -8.24
N LEU A 43 37.77 5.35 -7.67
CA LEU A 43 37.56 5.64 -6.25
C LEU A 43 37.42 7.16 -6.06
N GLY A 44 36.18 7.65 -6.10
CA GLY A 44 35.85 9.04 -5.79
C GLY A 44 35.43 9.16 -4.33
N PHE A 45 36.19 9.92 -3.53
CA PHE A 45 35.80 10.24 -2.16
C PHE A 45 34.85 11.45 -2.16
N SER A 46 33.77 11.38 -1.39
CA SER A 46 32.85 12.51 -1.21
C SER A 46 33.50 13.55 -0.32
N GLN A 47 33.51 14.80 -0.76
CA GLN A 47 33.91 15.95 0.03
C GLN A 47 32.73 16.90 0.20
N VAL A 48 32.80 17.78 1.19
CA VAL A 48 31.81 18.84 1.43
C VAL A 48 32.44 20.17 1.07
N GLU A 49 31.76 20.89 0.18
CA GLU A 49 32.07 22.27 -0.16
C GLU A 49 31.14 23.19 0.62
N VAL A 50 31.71 24.10 1.42
CA VAL A 50 30.99 25.02 2.30
C VAL A 50 31.43 26.45 2.01
N THR A 51 30.48 27.33 1.70
CA THR A 51 30.72 28.77 1.57
C THR A 51 30.29 29.44 2.87
N ALA A 52 31.19 30.18 3.50
CA ALA A 52 30.94 30.89 4.75
C ALA A 52 31.32 32.36 4.64
N ALA A 53 30.69 33.20 5.44
CA ALA A 53 30.90 34.63 5.48
C ALA A 53 30.95 35.17 6.90
N VAL A 54 31.77 36.19 7.15
CA VAL A 54 31.73 36.98 8.40
C VAL A 54 31.41 38.43 8.07
N ASP A 55 30.40 38.98 8.72
CA ASP A 55 30.04 40.40 8.64
C ASP A 55 30.04 40.99 10.04
N THR A 56 30.71 42.13 10.21
CA THR A 56 30.62 42.93 11.45
C THR A 56 30.05 44.27 11.04
N PRO A 57 28.84 44.60 11.51
CA PRO A 57 28.76 45.71 12.45
C PRO A 57 27.73 45.56 13.58
N LEU A 58 27.92 46.46 14.54
CA LEU A 58 27.22 46.74 15.80
C LEU A 58 25.68 46.62 15.79
N SER A 59 25.18 46.36 17.00
CA SER A 59 23.80 46.51 17.49
C SER A 59 22.90 45.30 17.33
N THR A 60 22.74 44.60 18.46
CA THR A 60 21.52 43.90 18.84
C THR A 60 20.29 44.78 18.60
N PRO A 61 19.25 44.27 17.93
CA PRO A 61 17.89 44.62 18.25
C PRO A 61 17.21 43.40 18.88
N GLU A 62 16.64 43.60 20.07
CA GLU A 62 15.62 42.72 20.60
C GLU A 62 14.51 42.51 19.57
N ALA A 63 14.25 41.24 19.22
CA ALA A 63 12.94 40.80 18.78
C ALA A 63 12.79 39.33 19.23
N LYS A 64 12.09 39.16 20.34
CA LYS A 64 11.50 37.90 20.75
C LYS A 64 10.38 37.59 19.78
N GLU A 65 10.67 36.90 18.69
CA GLU A 65 9.66 36.21 17.88
C GLU A 65 9.72 34.72 18.20
N GLU A 66 8.66 34.24 18.85
CA GLU A 66 8.38 32.83 19.00
C GLU A 66 8.31 32.15 17.63
N PRO A 67 8.78 30.90 17.49
CA PRO A 67 8.65 30.16 16.24
C PRO A 67 7.17 29.99 15.91
N GLN A 68 6.71 30.67 14.86
CA GLN A 68 5.40 30.39 14.28
C GLN A 68 5.37 28.91 13.86
N PRO A 69 4.39 28.12 14.30
CA PRO A 69 4.29 26.73 13.88
C PRO A 69 4.08 26.68 12.36
N LEU A 70 4.83 25.80 11.70
CA LEU A 70 4.65 25.46 10.29
C LEU A 70 3.15 25.19 10.04
N ALA A 71 2.52 26.03 9.23
CA ALA A 71 1.15 25.82 8.79
C ALA A 71 1.14 24.62 7.85
N TYR A 72 0.86 23.43 8.39
CA TYR A 72 0.40 22.31 7.58
C TYR A 72 -0.93 22.72 6.93
N PRO A 73 -1.17 22.43 5.64
CA PRO A 73 -2.46 22.69 5.04
C PRO A 73 -3.54 22.00 5.88
N THR A 74 -4.41 22.81 6.49
CA THR A 74 -5.42 22.40 7.48
C THR A 74 -6.61 21.65 6.87
N ALA A 75 -6.64 21.49 5.56
CA ALA A 75 -7.68 20.76 4.87
C ALA A 75 -7.22 19.31 4.67
N SER A 76 -7.50 18.47 5.68
CA SER A 76 -7.65 17.04 5.41
C SER A 76 -8.70 16.89 4.29
N PRO A 77 -8.49 16.01 3.30
CA PRO A 77 -9.51 15.74 2.30
C PRO A 77 -10.84 15.42 2.99
N PRO A 78 -11.99 15.86 2.45
CA PRO A 78 -13.30 15.47 2.98
C PRO A 78 -13.34 13.96 3.18
N TRP A 79 -13.91 13.50 4.29
CA TRP A 79 -13.96 12.08 4.65
C TRP A 79 -14.52 11.21 3.51
N GLU A 80 -15.44 11.75 2.73
CA GLU A 80 -16.01 11.15 1.53
C GLU A 80 -14.96 10.88 0.43
N SER A 81 -14.01 11.78 0.22
CA SER A 81 -12.93 11.58 -0.76
C SER A 81 -11.99 10.45 -0.34
N LEU A 82 -11.65 10.39 0.95
CA LEU A 82 -10.84 9.29 1.50
C LEU A 82 -11.57 7.94 1.40
N GLN A 83 -12.89 7.90 1.61
CA GLN A 83 -13.69 6.69 1.43
C GLN A 83 -13.71 6.24 -0.04
N GLN A 84 -13.80 7.17 -0.99
CA GLN A 84 -13.75 6.88 -2.42
C GLN A 84 -12.38 6.32 -2.81
N ASP A 85 -11.30 6.93 -2.35
CA ASP A 85 -9.93 6.46 -2.59
C ASP A 85 -9.71 5.07 -2.00
N LEU A 86 -10.23 4.79 -0.80
CA LEU A 86 -10.17 3.46 -0.18
C LEU A 86 -10.97 2.41 -0.97
N LEU A 87 -12.13 2.79 -1.51
CA LEU A 87 -12.93 1.89 -2.33
C LEU A 87 -12.27 1.61 -3.69
N GLU A 88 -11.65 2.63 -4.29
CA GLU A 88 -10.93 2.52 -5.55
C GLU A 88 -9.66 1.68 -5.40
N THR A 89 -8.88 1.91 -4.34
CA THR A 89 -7.71 1.08 -4.01
C THR A 89 -8.13 -0.37 -3.73
N LYS A 90 -9.24 -0.62 -3.01
CA LYS A 90 -9.78 -1.97 -2.82
C LYS A 90 -10.17 -2.64 -4.15
N ARG A 91 -10.78 -1.90 -5.08
CA ARG A 91 -11.11 -2.40 -6.43
C ARG A 91 -9.86 -2.73 -7.23
N MET A 92 -8.87 -1.84 -7.22
CA MET A 92 -7.60 -2.03 -7.93
C MET A 92 -6.83 -3.24 -7.38
N LEU A 93 -6.78 -3.40 -6.05
CA LEU A 93 -6.20 -4.58 -5.39
C LEU A 93 -6.93 -5.86 -5.77
N LYS A 94 -8.28 -5.85 -5.83
CA LYS A 94 -9.06 -7.01 -6.29
C LYS A 94 -8.74 -7.38 -7.74
N ILE A 95 -8.56 -6.39 -8.62
CA ILE A 95 -8.16 -6.62 -10.02
C ILE A 95 -6.73 -7.15 -10.12
N MET A 96 -5.78 -6.60 -9.35
CA MET A 96 -4.40 -7.07 -9.30
C MET A 96 -4.30 -8.49 -8.76
N ALA A 97 -5.01 -8.80 -7.68
CA ALA A 97 -5.11 -10.15 -7.14
C ALA A 97 -5.66 -11.12 -8.19
N LYS A 98 -6.73 -10.74 -8.91
CA LYS A 98 -7.30 -11.55 -9.99
C LYS A 98 -6.33 -11.79 -11.15
N ARG A 99 -5.52 -10.80 -11.52
CA ARG A 99 -4.47 -10.94 -12.56
C ARG A 99 -3.26 -11.74 -12.11
N LEU A 100 -2.88 -11.66 -10.83
CA LEU A 100 -1.80 -12.49 -10.28
C LEU A 100 -2.26 -13.96 -10.16
N GLN A 101 -3.49 -14.16 -9.72
CA GLN A 101 -4.14 -15.48 -9.62
C GLN A 101 -4.38 -16.11 -11.00
N SER A 102 -4.51 -15.35 -12.08
CA SER A 102 -4.57 -15.98 -13.43
C SER A 102 -3.27 -16.68 -13.86
N SER A 103 -2.16 -16.51 -13.13
CA SER A 103 -0.88 -17.18 -13.39
C SER A 103 -0.61 -18.39 -12.47
N GLN A 104 -1.37 -18.53 -11.37
CA GLN A 104 -1.37 -19.70 -10.50
C GLN A 104 -2.80 -20.22 -10.40
N SER A 105 -3.06 -21.40 -10.94
CA SER A 105 -4.39 -22.01 -11.10
C SER A 105 -5.20 -22.22 -9.79
N GLN A 106 -4.71 -21.76 -8.65
CA GLN A 106 -5.38 -21.81 -7.36
C GLN A 106 -5.45 -20.40 -6.75
N PRO A 107 -6.65 -19.91 -6.40
CA PRO A 107 -6.77 -18.73 -5.56
C PRO A 107 -6.10 -19.03 -4.21
N ALA A 108 -5.26 -18.11 -3.72
CA ALA A 108 -4.63 -18.24 -2.42
C ALA A 108 -5.67 -18.01 -1.31
N TYR A 109 -6.33 -19.09 -0.89
CA TYR A 109 -7.28 -19.08 0.22
C TYR A 109 -6.61 -19.46 1.54
N PRO A 110 -7.15 -19.00 2.69
CA PRO A 110 -6.83 -19.58 3.99
C PRO A 110 -7.11 -21.09 4.00
N ASP A 111 -6.33 -21.87 4.76
CA ASP A 111 -6.34 -23.34 4.73
C ASP A 111 -7.75 -23.95 4.81
N ALA A 112 -8.58 -23.50 5.76
CA ALA A 112 -9.94 -24.02 5.92
C ALA A 112 -10.83 -23.76 4.70
N LEU A 113 -10.68 -22.60 4.06
CA LEU A 113 -11.42 -22.25 2.84
C LEU A 113 -10.86 -22.98 1.62
N ALA A 114 -9.55 -23.21 1.56
CA ALA A 114 -8.92 -24.03 0.52
C ALA A 114 -9.41 -25.49 0.56
N THR A 115 -9.48 -26.09 1.77
CA THR A 115 -10.05 -27.42 1.98
C THR A 115 -11.52 -27.48 1.53
N PHE A 116 -12.32 -26.48 1.90
CA PHE A 116 -13.71 -26.37 1.47
C PHE A 116 -13.85 -26.27 -0.05
N TYR A 117 -13.00 -25.46 -0.69
CA TYR A 117 -12.96 -25.28 -2.15
C TYR A 117 -12.66 -26.59 -2.87
N GLU A 118 -11.56 -27.27 -2.52
CA GLU A 118 -11.17 -28.53 -3.19
C GLU A 118 -12.22 -29.63 -3.01
N ARG A 119 -12.85 -29.69 -1.83
CA ARG A 119 -13.92 -30.67 -1.62
C ARG A 119 -15.13 -30.39 -2.52
N LEU A 120 -15.55 -29.14 -2.70
CA LEU A 120 -16.67 -28.84 -3.61
C LEU A 120 -16.27 -28.94 -5.09
N ARG A 121 -15.01 -28.69 -5.42
CA ARG A 121 -14.48 -28.91 -6.77
C ARG A 121 -14.55 -30.39 -7.16
N THR A 122 -14.18 -31.28 -6.25
CA THR A 122 -14.27 -32.74 -6.47
C THR A 122 -15.70 -33.28 -6.58
N THR A 123 -16.72 -32.54 -6.13
CA THR A 123 -18.13 -32.92 -6.37
C THR A 123 -18.66 -32.48 -7.73
N GLY A 124 -17.83 -31.81 -8.55
CA GLY A 124 -18.16 -31.42 -9.92
C GLY A 124 -18.77 -30.01 -10.04
N LEU A 125 -18.69 -29.17 -9.00
CA LEU A 125 -19.03 -27.76 -9.16
C LEU A 125 -17.98 -27.07 -10.04
N ALA A 126 -18.47 -26.25 -10.98
CA ALA A 126 -17.61 -25.46 -11.86
C ALA A 126 -16.76 -24.46 -11.06
N ASP A 127 -15.49 -24.29 -11.45
CA ASP A 127 -14.52 -23.42 -10.75
C ASP A 127 -15.03 -21.97 -10.60
N ASP A 128 -15.76 -21.44 -11.59
CA ASP A 128 -16.34 -20.09 -11.54
C ASP A 128 -17.41 -19.93 -10.45
N LEU A 129 -18.25 -20.95 -10.26
CA LEU A 129 -19.27 -20.95 -9.20
C LEU A 129 -18.63 -21.04 -7.82
N LEU A 130 -17.56 -21.84 -7.70
CA LEU A 130 -16.79 -21.99 -6.47
C LEU A 130 -16.03 -20.72 -6.11
N ALA A 131 -15.40 -20.09 -7.10
CA ALA A 131 -14.74 -18.80 -6.90
C ALA A 131 -15.75 -17.76 -6.40
N GLY A 132 -16.92 -17.67 -7.02
CA GLY A 132 -18.00 -16.80 -6.57
C GLY A 132 -18.53 -17.14 -5.18
N LEU A 133 -18.53 -18.41 -4.77
CA LEU A 133 -18.92 -18.84 -3.42
C LEU A 133 -17.87 -18.43 -2.37
N CYS A 134 -16.59 -18.62 -2.67
CA CYS A 134 -15.48 -18.29 -1.78
C CYS A 134 -15.33 -16.77 -1.61
N ASP A 135 -15.52 -16.00 -2.68
CA ASP A 135 -15.54 -14.53 -2.64
C ASP A 135 -16.60 -14.02 -1.64
N ASP A 136 -17.80 -14.60 -1.64
CA ASP A 136 -18.87 -14.24 -0.72
C ASP A 136 -18.53 -14.63 0.73
N LEU A 137 -17.93 -15.80 0.95
CA LEU A 137 -17.48 -16.23 2.27
C LEU A 137 -16.40 -15.29 2.83
N LEU A 138 -15.45 -14.85 2.00
CA LEU A 138 -14.43 -13.87 2.39
C LEU A 138 -15.02 -12.49 2.74
N VAL A 139 -16.18 -12.15 2.21
CA VAL A 139 -16.88 -10.90 2.54
C VAL A 139 -17.66 -11.01 3.86
N HIS A 140 -18.20 -12.19 4.16
CA HIS A 140 -19.07 -12.39 5.32
C HIS A 140 -18.37 -12.90 6.57
N LEU A 141 -17.22 -13.55 6.44
CA LEU A 141 -16.47 -14.13 7.56
C LEU A 141 -15.28 -13.26 7.94
N THR A 142 -15.03 -13.17 9.24
CA THR A 142 -13.81 -12.58 9.78
C THR A 142 -12.60 -13.49 9.53
N PRO A 143 -11.36 -12.97 9.58
CA PRO A 143 -10.16 -13.80 9.44
C PRO A 143 -10.06 -14.94 10.47
N GLU A 144 -10.73 -14.79 11.61
CA GLU A 144 -10.71 -15.72 12.75
C GLU A 144 -11.66 -16.87 12.50
N GLU A 145 -12.83 -16.58 11.93
CA GLU A 145 -13.82 -17.55 11.48
C GLU A 145 -13.33 -18.32 10.25
N LEU A 146 -12.59 -17.67 9.35
CA LEU A 146 -11.95 -18.32 8.19
C LEU A 146 -10.86 -19.32 8.56
N ARG A 147 -10.42 -19.38 9.83
CA ARG A 147 -9.52 -20.42 10.34
C ARG A 147 -10.26 -21.62 10.91
N GLN A 148 -11.58 -21.52 11.08
CA GLN A 148 -12.40 -22.56 11.68
C GLN A 148 -13.19 -23.28 10.60
N GLU A 149 -12.76 -24.49 10.25
CA GLU A 149 -13.40 -25.32 9.21
C GLU A 149 -14.91 -25.46 9.43
N ALA A 150 -15.35 -25.72 10.67
CA ALA A 150 -16.76 -25.88 11.00
C ALA A 150 -17.60 -24.62 10.65
N ILE A 151 -17.06 -23.42 10.81
CA ILE A 151 -17.76 -22.17 10.49
C ILE A 151 -17.82 -21.98 8.97
N VAL A 152 -16.70 -22.21 8.27
CA VAL A 152 -16.63 -22.15 6.81
C VAL A 152 -17.64 -23.12 6.19
N GLU A 153 -17.72 -24.33 6.72
CA GLU A 153 -18.70 -25.35 6.32
C GLU A 153 -20.14 -24.90 6.50
N GLN A 154 -20.46 -24.43 7.69
CA GLN A 154 -21.82 -24.04 8.04
C GLN A 154 -22.30 -22.87 7.17
N TRP A 155 -21.47 -21.84 7.01
CA TRP A 155 -21.79 -20.68 6.19
C TRP A 155 -21.79 -21.01 4.71
N GLY A 156 -20.81 -21.79 4.24
CA GLY A 156 -20.72 -22.24 2.85
C GLY A 156 -21.94 -23.05 2.44
N SER A 157 -22.37 -23.98 3.29
CA SER A 157 -23.59 -24.78 3.08
C SER A 157 -24.84 -23.91 3.04
N LYS A 158 -24.96 -22.95 3.97
CA LYS A 158 -26.09 -22.01 4.00
C LYS A 158 -26.16 -21.14 2.75
N LEU A 159 -25.01 -20.66 2.28
CA LEU A 159 -24.90 -19.83 1.08
C LEU A 159 -25.18 -20.63 -0.20
N LEU A 160 -24.73 -21.88 -0.27
CA LEU A 160 -25.11 -22.79 -1.36
C LEU A 160 -26.62 -23.01 -1.38
N ALA A 161 -27.22 -23.30 -0.22
CA ALA A 161 -28.66 -23.53 -0.12
C ALA A 161 -29.48 -22.31 -0.56
N SER A 162 -29.01 -21.08 -0.27
CA SER A 162 -29.72 -19.86 -0.69
C SER A 162 -29.65 -19.60 -2.20
N ARG A 163 -28.67 -20.18 -2.90
CA ARG A 163 -28.55 -20.11 -4.37
C ARG A 163 -29.43 -21.14 -5.09
N LEU A 164 -29.97 -22.14 -4.38
CA LEU A 164 -30.87 -23.12 -4.95
C LEU A 164 -32.30 -22.59 -4.94
N VAL A 165 -32.99 -22.69 -6.08
CA VAL A 165 -34.42 -22.36 -6.17
C VAL A 165 -35.21 -23.60 -5.73
N PRO A 166 -36.05 -23.50 -4.68
CA PRO A 166 -36.90 -24.62 -4.30
C PRO A 166 -37.88 -24.91 -5.44
N TYR A 167 -37.94 -26.17 -5.88
CA TYR A 167 -38.97 -26.60 -6.80
C TYR A 167 -40.32 -26.63 -6.08
N ALA A 168 -41.27 -25.82 -6.54
CA ALA A 168 -42.65 -25.89 -6.09
C ALA A 168 -43.43 -26.80 -7.03
N GLU A 169 -43.92 -27.92 -6.50
CA GLU A 169 -44.74 -28.86 -7.25
C GLU A 169 -46.06 -28.18 -7.64
N ARG A 170 -46.35 -28.16 -8.95
CA ARG A 170 -47.62 -27.67 -9.46
C ARG A 170 -48.56 -28.85 -9.64
N THR A 171 -49.60 -28.92 -8.81
CA THR A 171 -50.69 -29.87 -9.00
C THR A 171 -51.52 -29.48 -10.22
N ALA A 172 -51.46 -30.33 -11.24
CA ALA A 172 -52.22 -30.19 -12.47
C ALA A 172 -53.61 -30.82 -12.32
N SER A 173 -54.67 -30.03 -12.47
CA SER A 173 -56.06 -30.52 -12.43
C SER A 173 -56.56 -31.14 -13.74
N LYS A 174 -55.74 -31.08 -14.80
CA LYS A 174 -56.05 -31.55 -16.16
C LYS A 174 -54.84 -32.27 -16.76
N PRO A 175 -54.97 -33.02 -17.86
CA PRO A 175 -53.81 -33.57 -18.59
C PRO A 175 -52.92 -32.44 -19.14
N HIS A 176 -51.60 -32.59 -19.04
CA HIS A 176 -50.61 -31.64 -19.56
C HIS A 176 -49.55 -32.39 -20.38
N ILE A 177 -48.98 -31.72 -21.38
CA ILE A 177 -47.82 -32.22 -22.14
C ILE A 177 -46.56 -31.64 -21.49
N VAL A 178 -45.60 -32.51 -21.14
CA VAL A 178 -44.30 -32.12 -20.59
C VAL A 178 -43.23 -32.42 -21.63
N CYS A 179 -42.52 -31.37 -22.07
CA CYS A 179 -41.36 -31.52 -22.95
C CYS A 179 -40.09 -31.61 -22.12
N LEU A 180 -39.41 -32.75 -22.16
CA LEU A 180 -38.11 -32.96 -21.53
C LEU A 180 -37.01 -32.55 -22.53
N VAL A 181 -36.13 -31.64 -22.12
CA VAL A 181 -35.02 -31.13 -22.93
C VAL A 181 -33.73 -31.16 -22.12
N GLY A 182 -32.63 -31.56 -22.75
CA GLY A 182 -31.33 -31.69 -22.09
C GLY A 182 -30.22 -32.08 -23.08
N PRO A 183 -28.96 -32.13 -22.61
CA PRO A 183 -27.86 -32.70 -23.38
C PRO A 183 -28.08 -34.20 -23.64
N THR A 184 -27.19 -34.82 -24.42
CA THR A 184 -27.28 -36.25 -24.71
C THR A 184 -26.80 -37.08 -23.52
N GLY A 185 -27.70 -37.88 -22.94
CA GLY A 185 -27.42 -38.72 -21.76
C GLY A 185 -27.55 -37.97 -20.45
#